data_AF-A0A3C0NTW7-F1
#
_entry.id   AF-A0A3C0NTW7-F1
#
_cell.length_a   1.000
_cell.length_b   1.000
_cell.length_c   1.000
_cell.angle_alpha   90.00
_cell.angle_beta   90.00
_cell.angle_gamma   90.00
#
_symmetry.space_group_name_H-M   'P 1'
#
loop_
_entity.id
_entity.type
_entity.pdbx_description
1 polymer ?
#
loop_
_entity_poly.entity_id
_entity_poly.type
_entity_poly.pdbx_seq_one_letter_code
_entity_poly.pdbx_strand_id
1 'polypeptide(L)' 'MSAEKEPIAPASNFIRGIIDRDLAENKYVTKKWAGSPGDATHQASGQTDFAKIRTRFPP' A
#
# COMPACT_ATOMS: atom_id res chain seq x y z
N MET A 1 24.16 23.18 -27.32
CA MET A 1 24.62 22.23 -26.31
C MET A 1 23.51 22.05 -25.30
N SER A 2 22.76 20.96 -25.38
CA SER A 2 21.69 20.65 -24.41
C SER A 2 22.36 20.26 -23.10
N ALA A 3 22.12 21.01 -22.03
CA ALA A 3 22.60 20.64 -20.70
C ALA A 3 21.82 19.42 -20.21
N GLU A 4 22.55 18.35 -19.91
CA GLU A 4 22.01 17.12 -19.34
C GLU A 4 21.56 17.41 -17.90
N LYS A 5 20.33 17.03 -17.56
CA LYS A 5 19.73 17.34 -16.27
C LYS A 5 20.27 16.38 -15.22
N GLU A 6 21.00 16.91 -14.24
CA GLU A 6 21.46 16.15 -13.07
C GLU A 6 20.30 15.38 -12.41
N PRO A 7 20.49 14.08 -12.12
CA PRO A 7 19.44 13.26 -11.52
C PRO A 7 19.16 13.73 -10.10
N ILE A 8 17.93 14.18 -9.86
CA ILE A 8 17.47 14.58 -8.53
C ILE A 8 17.44 13.33 -7.65
N ALA A 9 18.18 13.36 -6.53
CA ALA A 9 18.12 12.30 -5.53
C ALA A 9 16.65 12.09 -5.11
N PRO A 10 16.14 10.85 -5.12
CA PRO A 10 14.74 10.60 -4.85
C PRO A 10 14.38 11.08 -3.45
N ALA A 11 13.40 11.97 -3.37
CA ALA A 11 12.87 12.41 -2.09
C ALA A 11 12.37 11.20 -1.27
N SER A 12 12.51 11.26 0.05
CA SER A 12 11.99 10.22 0.94
C SER A 12 10.48 10.08 0.75
N ASN A 13 10.02 8.85 0.47
CA ASN A 13 8.61 8.57 0.25
C ASN A 13 7.96 8.16 1.57
N PHE A 14 7.37 9.13 2.29
CA PHE A 14 6.79 8.87 3.61
C PHE A 14 5.74 7.74 3.60
N ILE A 15 4.97 7.59 2.52
CA ILE A 15 3.98 6.52 2.35
C ILE A 15 4.65 5.15 2.42
N ARG A 16 5.80 4.96 1.76
CA ARG A 16 6.56 3.69 1.81
C ARG A 16 7.01 3.40 3.23
N GLY A 17 7.56 4.40 3.93
CA GLY A 17 8.00 4.23 5.31
C GLY A 17 6.87 3.83 6.27
N ILE A 18 5.66 4.35 6.09
CA ILE A 18 4.48 3.94 6.87
C ILE A 18 4.10 2.49 6.55
N ILE A 19 4.06 2.13 5.26
CA ILE A 19 3.74 0.76 4.83
C ILE A 19 4.74 -0.24 5.43
N ASP A 20 6.04 0.04 5.33
CA ASP A 20 7.09 -0.86 5.81
C ASP A 20 6.99 -1.07 7.33
N ARG A 21 6.71 -0.02 8.09
CA ARG A 21 6.49 -0.11 9.54
C ARG A 21 5.25 -0.95 9.87
N ASP A 22 4.12 -0.66 9.24
CA ASP A 22 2.86 -1.39 9.49
C ASP A 22 3.00 -2.89 9.11
N LEU A 23 3.78 -3.21 8.07
CA LEU A 23 4.12 -4.59 7.70
C LEU A 23 5.03 -5.27 8.73
N ALA A 24 6.05 -4.59 9.22
CA ALA A 24 6.94 -5.12 10.27
C ALA A 24 6.19 -5.43 11.57
N GLU A 25 5.20 -4.60 11.90
CA GLU A 25 4.34 -4.76 13.08
C GLU A 25 3.19 -5.77 12.86
N ASN A 26 3.04 -6.36 11.66
CA ASN A 26 1.94 -7.25 11.28
C ASN A 26 0.54 -6.67 11.58
N LYS A 27 0.40 -5.34 11.50
CA LYS A 27 -0.76 -4.60 12.01
C LYS A 27 -2.10 -5.01 11.39
N TYR A 28 -2.08 -5.48 10.14
CA TYR A 28 -3.29 -5.85 9.40
C TYR A 28 -3.39 -7.37 9.11
N VAL A 29 -2.67 -8.21 9.85
CA VAL A 29 -2.64 -9.68 9.59
C VAL A 29 -4.02 -10.35 9.67
N THR A 30 -4.95 -9.80 10.46
CA THR A 30 -6.32 -10.32 10.61
C THR A 30 -7.35 -9.55 9.75
N LYS A 31 -6.91 -8.55 9.00
CA LYS A 31 -7.81 -7.73 8.17
C LYS A 31 -8.42 -8.60 7.09
N LYS A 32 -9.73 -8.46 6.89
CA LYS A 32 -10.48 -9.18 5.87
C LYS A 32 -10.62 -8.37 4.58
N TRP A 33 -10.73 -9.08 3.47
CA TRP A 33 -11.00 -8.53 2.15
C TRP A 33 -12.04 -9.37 1.40
N ALA A 34 -13.11 -8.72 0.95
CA ALA A 34 -14.24 -9.37 0.29
C ALA A 34 -14.13 -9.43 -1.25
N GLY A 35 -12.98 -9.07 -1.83
CA GLY A 35 -12.75 -9.13 -3.28
C GLY A 35 -12.95 -7.80 -4.01
N SER A 36 -13.75 -6.89 -3.46
CA SER A 36 -14.05 -5.58 -4.06
C SER A 36 -14.10 -4.45 -3.01
N PRO A 37 -13.92 -3.18 -3.45
CA PRO A 37 -14.13 -2.02 -2.58
C PRO A 37 -15.56 -2.00 -2.01
N GLY A 38 -15.68 -1.64 -0.74
CA GLY A 38 -16.95 -1.58 -0.02
C GLY A 38 -16.73 -1.20 1.44
N ASP A 39 -17.82 -1.11 2.20
CA ASP A 39 -17.80 -0.72 3.61
C ASP A 39 -17.29 -1.82 4.55
N ALA A 40 -17.26 -1.54 5.85
CA ALA A 40 -16.80 -2.48 6.87
C ALA A 40 -17.60 -3.78 6.89
N THR A 41 -18.92 -3.72 6.70
CA THR A 41 -19.80 -4.90 6.70
C THR A 41 -19.48 -5.80 5.50
N HIS A 42 -19.30 -5.20 4.32
CA HIS A 42 -18.86 -5.91 3.13
C HIS A 42 -17.53 -6.62 3.37
N GLN A 43 -16.52 -5.89 3.87
CA GLN A 43 -15.20 -6.49 4.13
C GLN A 43 -15.23 -7.60 5.19
N ALA A 44 -16.09 -7.48 6.21
CA ALA A 44 -16.21 -8.50 7.26
C ALA A 44 -16.68 -9.86 6.75
N SER A 45 -17.42 -9.90 5.63
CA SER A 45 -17.85 -11.12 4.94
C SER A 45 -16.73 -11.83 4.16
N GLY A 46 -15.62 -11.14 3.93
CA GLY A 46 -14.47 -11.65 3.19
C GLY A 46 -13.57 -12.61 3.98
N GLN A 47 -12.58 -13.15 3.28
CA GLN A 47 -11.49 -13.93 3.87
C GLN A 47 -10.40 -13.00 4.40
N THR A 48 -9.50 -13.53 5.23
CA THR A 48 -8.27 -12.81 5.61
C THR A 48 -7.51 -12.38 4.36
N ASP A 49 -7.10 -11.12 4.30
CA ASP A 49 -6.44 -10.56 3.12
C ASP A 49 -5.03 -11.14 2.97
N PHE A 50 -4.80 -11.91 1.91
CA PHE A 50 -3.48 -12.46 1.58
C PHE A 50 -2.52 -11.40 1.01
N ALA A 51 -3.05 -10.28 0.51
CA ALA A 51 -2.22 -9.24 -0.07
C ALA A 51 -1.56 -8.41 1.03
N LYS A 52 -0.23 -8.27 0.96
CA LYS A 52 0.53 -7.40 1.89
C LYS A 52 0.10 -5.94 1.77
N ILE A 53 -0.13 -5.47 0.54
CA ILE A 53 -0.60 -4.12 0.25
C ILE A 53 -1.62 -4.14 -0.90
N ARG A 54 -2.57 -3.21 -0.87
CA ARG A 54 -3.49 -2.94 -1.99
C ARG A 54 -3.31 -1.50 -2.45
N THR A 55 -2.82 -1.30 -3.67
CA THR A 55 -2.70 0.01 -4.29
C THR A 55 -4.00 0.34 -5.02
N ARG A 56 -4.50 1.56 -4.84
CA ARG A 56 -5.73 2.09 -5.46
C ARG A 56 -5.47 2.90 -6.73
N PHE A 57 -4.21 3.03 -7.12
CA PHE A 57 -3.81 3.62 -8.39
C PHE A 57 -3.52 2.50 -9.39
N PRO A 58 -4.08 2.54 -10.61
CA PRO A 58 -3.58 1.69 -11.68
C PRO A 58 -2.12 2.06 -11.99
N PRO A 59 -1.29 1.10 -12.45
CA PRO A 59 0.04 1.39 -12.94
C PRO A 59 0.00 2.26 -14.20
#